data_AF-A0A955DJ98-F1
#
_entry.id   AF-A0A955DJ98-F1
#
_cell.length_a   1.000
_cell.length_b   1.000
_cell.length_c   1.000
_cell.angle_alpha   90.00
_cell.angle_beta   90.00
_cell.angle_gamma   90.00
#
_symmetry.space_group_name_H-M   'P 1'
#
loop_
_entity.id
_entity.type
_entity.pdbx_description
1 polymer ?
#
loop_
_entity_poly.entity_id
_entity_poly.type
_entity_poly.pdbx_seq_one_letter_code
_entity_poly.pdbx_strand_id
1 'polypeptide(L)'
;MKWTNVVAAAVVMMSAHSALAQGAENPDFRVRAKFRTANDGAWAADESVGHAEFRIKSRFMQVYYGGVHRQDEYRFSVQIDFRDVSGFAENFADSQWDTDWDVYINNGFVGRVPANSSELGLSELQYDSRHPDADAGPIPAGFPDVVDVGDVVSVFAASGTEPAIGDPLPGGVAVFQQPIGELFARGDVNQDGKVDDEDFPFLANGFDPFHALQTEQLGPANGDFTGDSRSDMADYDLFVANWTDSQDPPAAPAATAFWAGDVDQDGTVGVDDLQVLLFAFGTCAGGPGDVTGNGCVDLLDLNVMLLNWGTH
;
A
#
# COMPACT_ATOMS: atom_id res chain seq x y z
N MET A 1 35.76 -66.73 6.87
CA MET A 1 35.96 -65.29 7.11
C MET A 1 34.71 -64.57 6.61
N LYS A 2 33.99 -63.90 7.50
CA LYS A 2 32.68 -63.29 7.23
C LYS A 2 32.86 -62.02 6.39
N TRP A 3 32.15 -61.94 5.26
CA TRP A 3 32.04 -60.72 4.46
C TRP A 3 31.10 -59.75 5.16
N THR A 4 31.60 -58.59 5.54
CA THR A 4 30.82 -57.51 6.17
C THR A 4 30.37 -56.57 5.05
N ASN A 5 29.06 -56.56 4.78
CA ASN A 5 28.44 -55.56 3.91
C ASN A 5 28.49 -54.21 4.64
N VAL A 6 29.29 -53.27 4.15
CA VAL A 6 29.19 -51.87 4.55
C VAL A 6 28.20 -51.22 3.59
N VAL A 7 26.96 -51.08 4.05
CA VAL A 7 25.95 -50.25 3.40
C VAL A 7 26.36 -48.79 3.67
N ALA A 8 26.78 -48.09 2.63
CA ALA A 8 26.95 -46.64 2.69
C ALA A 8 25.55 -46.01 2.76
N ALA A 9 25.19 -45.47 3.93
CA ALA A 9 24.06 -44.58 4.06
C ALA A 9 24.46 -43.23 3.44
N ALA A 10 24.04 -43.00 2.20
CA ALA A 10 24.02 -41.67 1.63
C ALA A 10 22.98 -40.85 2.39
N VAL A 11 23.42 -40.01 3.32
CA VAL A 11 22.60 -38.94 3.86
C VAL A 11 22.44 -37.93 2.74
N VAL A 12 21.32 -38.05 2.01
CA VAL A 12 20.82 -36.96 1.19
C VAL A 12 20.36 -35.89 2.16
N MET A 13 21.23 -34.91 2.45
CA MET A 13 20.79 -33.65 3.00
C MET A 13 19.98 -32.97 1.90
N MET A 14 18.67 -33.26 1.87
CA MET A 14 17.72 -32.35 1.27
C MET A 14 17.78 -31.09 2.13
N SER A 15 18.52 -30.08 1.66
CA SER A 15 18.28 -28.71 2.08
C SER A 15 16.82 -28.42 1.72
N ALA A 16 15.94 -28.58 2.70
CA ALA A 16 14.68 -27.88 2.73
C ALA A 16 15.06 -26.42 2.58
N HIS A 17 14.94 -25.89 1.36
CA HIS A 17 14.81 -24.46 1.18
C HIS A 17 13.53 -24.17 1.94
N SER A 18 13.69 -23.61 3.14
CA SER A 18 12.63 -22.86 3.76
C SER A 18 12.16 -21.89 2.69
N ALA A 19 11.02 -22.19 2.06
CA ALA A 19 10.20 -21.15 1.50
C ALA A 19 9.86 -20.28 2.71
N LEU A 20 10.74 -19.32 3.00
CA LEU A 20 10.40 -18.20 3.85
C LEU A 20 9.23 -17.57 3.13
N ALA A 21 8.04 -17.84 3.64
CA ALA A 21 6.90 -16.97 3.50
C ALA A 21 7.32 -15.64 4.16
N GLN A 22 8.19 -14.89 3.49
CA GLN A 22 8.44 -13.49 3.78
C GLN A 22 7.09 -12.79 3.59
N GLY A 23 6.66 -12.14 4.66
CA GLY A 23 5.33 -11.58 4.80
C GLY A 23 4.98 -10.72 3.60
N ALA A 24 3.99 -11.19 2.85
CA ALA A 24 3.30 -10.41 1.84
C ALA A 24 2.53 -9.30 2.56
N GLU A 25 3.20 -8.17 2.77
CA GLU A 25 2.47 -6.93 3.05
C GLU A 25 1.85 -6.47 1.74
N ASN A 26 0.55 -6.70 1.65
CA ASN A 26 -0.27 -6.15 0.59
C ASN A 26 -0.33 -4.64 0.83
N PRO A 27 0.20 -3.78 -0.04
CA PRO A 27 0.04 -2.35 0.12
C PRO A 27 -1.46 -2.05 0.24
N ASP A 28 -1.85 -1.48 1.38
CA ASP A 28 -3.24 -1.21 1.76
C ASP A 28 -3.55 0.27 1.50
N PHE A 29 -3.65 0.65 0.23
CA PHE A 29 -3.97 2.03 -0.11
C PHE A 29 -5.40 2.32 0.28
N ARG A 30 -5.57 3.30 1.16
CA ARG A 30 -6.88 3.83 1.52
C ARG A 30 -6.98 5.25 1.05
N VAL A 31 -7.95 5.49 0.20
CA VAL A 31 -8.12 6.77 -0.46
C VAL A 31 -9.58 7.20 -0.38
N ARG A 32 -9.81 8.51 -0.24
CA ARG A 32 -11.13 9.08 0.02
C ARG A 32 -11.42 10.26 -0.91
N ALA A 33 -12.68 10.34 -1.35
CA ALA A 33 -13.28 11.52 -1.95
C ALA A 33 -14.40 12.03 -1.04
N LYS A 34 -14.50 13.35 -0.80
CA LYS A 34 -15.55 13.96 0.04
C LYS A 34 -16.53 14.75 -0.81
N PHE A 35 -17.80 14.36 -0.81
CA PHE A 35 -18.80 15.01 -1.67
C PHE A 35 -19.44 16.20 -0.97
N ARG A 36 -19.57 17.31 -1.72
CA ARG A 36 -20.29 18.51 -1.32
C ARG A 36 -21.26 18.89 -2.41
N THR A 37 -22.43 19.36 -2.02
CA THR A 37 -23.42 19.94 -2.93
C THR A 37 -22.91 21.25 -3.53
N ALA A 38 -23.49 21.62 -4.67
CA ALA A 38 -23.17 22.89 -5.32
C ALA A 38 -23.56 24.08 -4.44
N ASN A 39 -22.77 25.15 -4.48
CA ASN A 39 -23.10 26.42 -3.84
C ASN A 39 -23.96 27.28 -4.79
N ASP A 40 -25.22 26.86 -5.01
CA ASP A 40 -26.15 27.50 -5.96
C ASP A 40 -27.39 28.12 -5.29
N GLY A 41 -27.43 28.10 -3.95
CA GLY A 41 -28.55 28.62 -3.16
C GLY A 41 -29.76 27.69 -3.11
N ALA A 42 -29.68 26.48 -3.66
CA ALA A 42 -30.68 25.43 -3.43
C ALA A 42 -30.60 24.89 -1.99
N TRP A 43 -31.59 24.09 -1.61
CA TRP A 43 -31.51 23.33 -0.37
C TRP A 43 -30.24 22.47 -0.36
N ALA A 44 -29.59 22.39 0.80
CA ALA A 44 -28.30 21.73 1.02
C ALA A 44 -27.07 22.46 0.44
N ALA A 45 -27.15 23.69 -0.09
CA ALA A 45 -26.01 24.32 -0.78
C ALA A 45 -24.72 24.41 0.06
N ASP A 46 -23.60 23.92 -0.49
CA ASP A 46 -22.28 23.85 0.16
C ASP A 46 -22.26 23.04 1.47
N GLU A 47 -23.09 22.01 1.57
CA GLU A 47 -23.09 21.05 2.68
C GLU A 47 -22.41 19.73 2.27
N SER A 48 -21.81 19.03 3.24
CA SER A 48 -21.21 17.71 3.02
C SER A 48 -22.30 16.66 2.92
N VAL A 49 -22.27 15.82 1.89
CA VAL A 49 -23.35 14.87 1.59
C VAL A 49 -22.87 13.45 1.35
N GLY A 50 -21.67 13.13 1.81
CA GLY A 50 -21.12 11.78 1.76
C GLY A 50 -19.66 11.74 1.35
N HIS A 51 -19.20 10.53 1.06
CA HIS A 51 -17.82 10.26 0.72
C HIS A 51 -17.69 8.91 -0.01
N ALA A 52 -16.63 8.76 -0.80
CA ALA A 52 -16.21 7.46 -1.32
C ALA A 52 -14.93 7.03 -0.61
N GLU A 53 -14.87 5.80 -0.15
CA GLU A 53 -13.65 5.16 0.38
C GLU A 53 -13.26 3.98 -0.51
N PHE A 54 -12.00 3.96 -0.91
CA PHE A 54 -11.42 2.84 -1.62
C PHE A 54 -10.33 2.24 -0.75
N ARG A 55 -10.31 0.91 -0.71
CA ARG A 55 -9.29 0.12 -0.06
C ARG A 55 -8.73 -0.85 -1.10
N ILE A 56 -7.56 -0.53 -1.60
CA ILE A 56 -6.89 -1.33 -2.62
C ILE A 56 -5.87 -2.18 -1.90
N LYS A 57 -6.00 -3.49 -2.05
CA LYS A 57 -5.01 -4.46 -1.57
C LYS A 57 -4.41 -5.14 -2.77
N SER A 58 -3.22 -4.69 -3.17
CA SER A 58 -2.49 -5.45 -4.19
C SER A 58 -1.98 -6.73 -3.54
N ARG A 59 -2.34 -7.89 -4.09
CA ARG A 59 -1.66 -9.15 -3.77
C ARG A 59 -0.63 -9.40 -4.86
N PHE A 60 0.65 -9.27 -4.53
CA PHE A 60 1.69 -9.85 -5.38
C PHE A 60 1.59 -11.38 -5.29
N MET A 61 0.96 -12.02 -6.28
CA MET A 61 1.26 -13.43 -6.53
C MET A 61 2.62 -13.52 -7.20
N GLN A 62 3.58 -14.11 -6.50
CA GLN A 62 4.92 -14.42 -7.00
C GLN A 62 4.87 -15.06 -8.40
N VAL A 63 5.77 -14.58 -9.26
CA VAL A 63 6.04 -15.08 -10.60
C VAL A 63 6.73 -16.45 -10.50
N TYR A 64 6.12 -17.49 -11.08
CA TYR A 64 6.88 -18.59 -11.67
C TYR A 64 6.83 -18.44 -13.21
N TYR A 65 8.00 -18.59 -13.84
CA TYR A 65 8.24 -18.51 -15.29
C TYR A 65 7.06 -19.02 -16.15
N GLY A 66 6.37 -18.15 -16.89
CA GLY A 66 5.38 -18.59 -17.89
C GLY A 66 4.29 -17.61 -18.35
N GLY A 67 4.14 -16.45 -17.71
CA GLY A 67 3.09 -15.47 -18.01
C GLY A 67 2.21 -15.24 -16.78
N VAL A 68 2.20 -14.02 -16.25
CA VAL A 68 1.55 -13.71 -14.96
C VAL A 68 0.46 -12.67 -15.18
N HIS A 69 -0.72 -12.97 -14.64
CA HIS A 69 -1.80 -12.01 -14.43
C HIS A 69 -1.65 -11.44 -13.02
N ARG A 70 -1.61 -10.11 -12.89
CA ARG A 70 -1.79 -9.45 -11.59
C ARG A 70 -3.21 -9.73 -11.10
N GLN A 71 -3.35 -10.13 -9.84
CA GLN A 71 -4.65 -10.27 -9.17
C GLN A 71 -4.70 -9.25 -8.03
N ASP A 72 -4.99 -8.00 -8.37
CA ASP A 72 -5.25 -6.98 -7.37
C ASP A 72 -6.62 -7.25 -6.72
N GLU A 73 -6.67 -7.16 -5.39
CA GLU A 73 -7.92 -7.23 -4.63
C GLU A 73 -8.44 -5.81 -4.41
N TYR A 74 -9.60 -5.52 -4.99
CA TYR A 74 -10.28 -4.24 -4.86
C TYR A 74 -11.41 -4.38 -3.86
N ARG A 75 -11.38 -3.56 -2.82
CA ARG A 75 -12.55 -3.35 -1.98
C ARG A 75 -12.86 -1.86 -1.96
N PHE A 76 -14.07 -1.47 -2.30
CA PHE A 76 -14.46 -0.07 -2.17
C PHE A 76 -15.88 0.05 -1.64
N SER A 77 -16.14 1.18 -0.98
CA SER A 77 -17.45 1.58 -0.53
C SER A 77 -17.69 3.03 -0.94
N VAL A 78 -18.75 3.28 -1.70
CA VAL A 78 -19.20 4.64 -1.98
C VAL A 78 -20.46 4.91 -1.18
N GLN A 79 -20.41 5.91 -0.31
CA GLN A 79 -21.51 6.30 0.56
C GLN A 79 -21.96 7.72 0.24
N ILE A 80 -23.25 7.90 -0.03
CA ILE A 80 -23.87 9.21 -0.19
C ILE A 80 -24.88 9.34 0.96
N ASP A 81 -24.67 10.30 1.85
CA ASP A 81 -25.44 10.47 3.08
C ASP A 81 -25.87 11.93 3.22
N PHE A 82 -27.17 12.17 3.05
CA PHE A 82 -27.79 13.49 3.18
C PHE A 82 -28.40 13.73 4.57
N ARG A 83 -28.33 12.78 5.50
CA ARG A 83 -29.06 12.86 6.78
C ARG A 83 -28.56 13.99 7.67
N ASP A 84 -27.29 14.35 7.54
CA ASP A 84 -26.67 15.46 8.27
C ASP A 84 -26.92 16.84 7.62
N VAL A 85 -27.60 16.89 6.47
CA VAL A 85 -27.94 18.13 5.79
C VAL A 85 -29.05 18.88 6.53
N SER A 86 -28.88 20.19 6.66
CA SER A 86 -29.82 21.08 7.33
C SER A 86 -31.20 21.04 6.68
N GLY A 87 -32.23 20.54 7.38
CA GLY A 87 -33.60 20.43 6.85
C GLY A 87 -33.88 19.17 6.04
N PHE A 88 -33.08 18.11 6.23
CA PHE A 88 -33.26 16.79 5.61
C PHE A 88 -34.69 16.26 5.71
N ALA A 89 -35.27 16.24 6.91
CA ALA A 89 -36.58 15.64 7.16
C ALA A 89 -37.71 16.31 6.38
N GLU A 90 -37.60 17.62 6.11
CA GLU A 90 -38.62 18.40 5.42
C GLU A 90 -38.44 18.42 3.90
N ASN A 91 -37.20 18.35 3.41
CA ASN A 91 -36.90 18.69 2.01
C ASN A 91 -36.41 17.51 1.17
N PHE A 92 -35.87 16.44 1.75
CA PHE A 92 -35.17 15.40 0.98
C PHE A 92 -36.08 14.67 -0.03
N ALA A 93 -37.26 14.21 0.41
CA ALA A 93 -38.17 13.41 -0.42
C ALA A 93 -38.70 14.14 -1.67
N ASP A 94 -38.76 15.48 -1.62
CA ASP A 94 -39.18 16.31 -2.76
C ASP A 94 -37.99 16.92 -3.51
N SER A 95 -36.76 16.63 -3.06
CA SER A 95 -35.55 17.19 -3.65
C SER A 95 -35.08 16.39 -4.86
N GLN A 96 -34.25 17.02 -5.69
CA GLN A 96 -33.52 16.34 -6.76
C GLN A 96 -32.50 15.30 -6.27
N TRP A 97 -32.29 15.20 -4.96
CA TRP A 97 -31.30 14.32 -4.33
C TRP A 97 -31.88 12.93 -3.99
N ASP A 98 -33.20 12.75 -4.02
CA ASP A 98 -33.87 11.46 -3.85
C ASP A 98 -33.90 10.67 -5.16
N THR A 99 -32.73 10.27 -5.62
CA THR A 99 -32.52 9.52 -6.86
C THR A 99 -31.38 8.52 -6.70
N ASP A 100 -31.40 7.45 -7.49
CA ASP A 100 -30.23 6.58 -7.61
C ASP A 100 -29.05 7.36 -8.21
N TRP A 101 -27.82 6.91 -7.91
CA TRP A 101 -26.58 7.57 -8.29
C TRP A 101 -25.67 6.63 -9.06
N ASP A 102 -25.26 7.01 -10.26
CA ASP A 102 -24.26 6.26 -11.03
C ASP A 102 -22.86 6.75 -10.68
N VAL A 103 -21.99 5.83 -10.23
CA VAL A 103 -20.63 6.13 -9.79
C VAL A 103 -19.63 5.71 -10.85
N TYR A 104 -18.69 6.60 -11.11
CA TYR A 104 -17.60 6.41 -12.06
C TYR A 104 -16.27 6.70 -11.37
N ILE A 105 -15.25 5.94 -11.74
CA ILE A 105 -13.85 6.26 -11.43
C ILE A 105 -13.17 6.55 -12.77
N ASN A 106 -12.57 7.73 -12.87
CA ASN A 106 -12.07 8.28 -14.12
C ASN A 106 -13.17 8.25 -15.20
N ASN A 107 -13.07 7.32 -16.14
CA ASN A 107 -14.00 7.18 -17.26
C ASN A 107 -14.87 5.93 -17.20
N GLY A 108 -14.72 5.05 -16.22
CA GLY A 108 -15.42 3.78 -16.15
C GLY A 108 -16.51 3.76 -15.09
N PHE A 109 -17.71 3.32 -15.45
CA PHE A 109 -18.78 3.04 -14.49
C PHE A 109 -18.37 1.92 -13.54
N VAL A 110 -18.51 2.13 -12.23
CA VAL A 110 -18.15 1.14 -11.20
C VAL A 110 -19.35 0.62 -10.41
N GLY A 111 -20.51 1.27 -10.52
CA GLY A 111 -21.75 0.77 -9.94
C GLY A 111 -22.77 1.86 -9.64
N ARG A 112 -24.00 1.44 -9.35
CA ARG A 112 -25.11 2.31 -8.96
C ARG A 112 -25.33 2.25 -7.45
N VAL A 113 -25.44 3.42 -6.83
CA VAL A 113 -25.85 3.57 -5.43
C VAL A 113 -27.35 3.86 -5.40
N PRO A 114 -28.19 2.96 -4.87
CA PRO A 114 -29.64 3.20 -4.85
C PRO A 114 -30.02 4.26 -3.80
N ALA A 115 -30.91 5.20 -4.14
CA ALA A 115 -31.51 6.14 -3.16
C ALA A 115 -32.30 5.40 -2.07
N ASN A 116 -32.88 4.25 -2.45
CA ASN A 116 -33.79 3.46 -1.62
C ASN A 116 -33.06 2.36 -0.81
N SER A 117 -31.95 2.69 -0.14
CA SER A 117 -31.50 1.80 0.93
C SER A 117 -32.56 1.78 2.05
N SER A 118 -32.50 0.83 2.97
CA SER A 118 -33.47 0.71 4.09
C SER A 118 -33.60 1.97 4.96
N GLU A 119 -32.74 2.97 4.76
CA GLU A 119 -32.74 4.27 5.44
C GLU A 119 -32.75 5.39 4.38
N LEU A 120 -33.80 6.22 4.38
CA LEU A 120 -33.89 7.40 3.51
C LEU A 120 -32.66 8.29 3.68
N GLY A 121 -32.13 8.79 2.56
CA GLY A 121 -30.99 9.71 2.55
C GLY A 121 -29.63 9.06 2.72
N LEU A 122 -29.58 7.73 2.97
CA LEU A 122 -28.33 6.96 2.96
C LEU A 122 -28.33 6.03 1.75
N SER A 123 -27.26 6.09 0.97
CA SER A 123 -27.04 5.25 -0.20
C SER A 123 -25.63 4.68 -0.11
N GLU A 124 -25.48 3.36 -0.24
CA GLU A 124 -24.16 2.70 -0.17
C GLU A 124 -23.97 1.68 -1.30
N LEU A 125 -22.82 1.75 -1.96
CA LEU A 125 -22.33 0.76 -2.92
C LEU A 125 -21.10 0.11 -2.31
N GLN A 126 -21.15 -1.19 -2.05
CA GLN A 126 -20.00 -1.98 -1.62
C GLN A 126 -19.57 -2.91 -2.74
N TYR A 127 -18.28 -2.94 -3.03
CA TYR A 127 -17.66 -3.89 -3.94
C TYR A 127 -16.50 -4.58 -3.25
N ASP A 128 -16.40 -5.89 -3.44
CA ASP A 128 -15.29 -6.72 -2.97
C ASP A 128 -14.96 -7.69 -4.10
N SER A 129 -13.78 -7.54 -4.71
CA SER A 129 -13.35 -8.42 -5.80
C SER A 129 -12.98 -9.83 -5.31
N ARG A 130 -12.93 -10.04 -3.99
CA ARG A 130 -12.67 -11.36 -3.39
C ARG A 130 -13.89 -12.24 -3.57
N HIS A 131 -13.86 -13.04 -4.61
CA HIS A 131 -14.80 -14.13 -4.73
C HIS A 131 -14.38 -15.33 -3.87
N PRO A 132 -15.33 -16.03 -3.23
CA PRO A 132 -15.06 -17.28 -2.53
C PRO A 132 -14.59 -18.40 -3.47
N ASP A 133 -14.85 -18.26 -4.78
CA ASP A 133 -14.45 -19.19 -5.84
C ASP A 133 -13.38 -18.54 -6.74
N ALA A 134 -12.27 -19.25 -6.98
CA ALA A 134 -11.14 -18.76 -7.78
C ALA A 134 -11.45 -18.53 -9.28
N ASP A 135 -12.65 -18.87 -9.74
CA ASP A 135 -13.12 -18.76 -11.12
C ASP A 135 -13.94 -17.48 -11.39
N ALA A 136 -13.91 -16.50 -10.48
CA ALA A 136 -14.47 -15.20 -10.81
C ALA A 136 -13.74 -14.63 -12.02
N GLY A 137 -14.52 -14.38 -13.06
CA GLY A 137 -14.02 -13.94 -14.37
C GLY A 137 -13.13 -12.70 -14.26
N PRO A 138 -12.41 -12.37 -15.35
CA PRO A 138 -11.56 -11.19 -15.38
C PRO A 138 -12.35 -9.96 -14.92
N ILE A 139 -11.65 -9.01 -14.28
CA ILE A 139 -12.18 -7.68 -13.99
C ILE A 139 -12.97 -7.21 -15.22
N PRO A 140 -14.23 -6.74 -15.06
CA PRO A 140 -15.05 -6.36 -16.20
C PRO A 140 -14.31 -5.39 -17.11
N ALA A 141 -14.44 -5.58 -18.42
CA ALA A 141 -13.74 -4.76 -19.40
C ALA A 141 -14.08 -3.28 -19.21
N GLY A 142 -13.07 -2.43 -19.03
CA GLY A 142 -13.23 -0.99 -18.82
C GLY A 142 -13.25 -0.55 -17.36
N PHE A 143 -13.19 -1.47 -16.39
CA PHE A 143 -12.79 -1.10 -15.03
C PHE A 143 -11.35 -0.56 -15.06
N PRO A 144 -11.02 0.51 -14.32
CA PRO A 144 -9.65 1.00 -14.26
C PRO A 144 -8.70 -0.11 -13.77
N ASP A 145 -7.63 -0.36 -14.54
CA ASP A 145 -6.62 -1.39 -14.22
C ASP A 145 -5.93 -1.11 -12.87
N VAL A 146 -5.86 0.17 -12.47
CA VAL A 146 -5.35 0.65 -11.19
C VAL A 146 -6.20 1.86 -10.79
N VAL A 147 -6.53 1.98 -9.50
CA VAL A 147 -7.11 3.19 -8.93
C VAL A 147 -6.03 3.86 -8.09
N ASP A 148 -5.69 5.11 -8.39
CA ASP A 148 -4.57 5.82 -7.78
C ASP A 148 -5.00 7.14 -7.12
N VAL A 149 -4.12 7.70 -6.29
CA VAL A 149 -4.27 9.08 -5.80
C VAL A 149 -4.28 10.04 -6.99
N GLY A 150 -5.25 10.94 -7.04
CA GLY A 150 -5.47 11.87 -8.14
C GLY A 150 -6.47 11.39 -9.19
N ASP A 151 -6.84 10.10 -9.21
CA ASP A 151 -7.98 9.62 -9.98
C ASP A 151 -9.26 10.32 -9.55
N VAL A 152 -10.23 10.42 -10.43
CA VAL A 152 -11.43 11.24 -10.14
C VAL A 152 -12.64 10.34 -9.95
N VAL A 153 -13.27 10.42 -8.78
CA VAL A 153 -14.61 9.86 -8.57
C VAL A 153 -15.62 10.88 -9.06
N SER A 154 -16.46 10.43 -9.98
CA SER A 154 -17.57 11.22 -10.52
C SER A 154 -18.88 10.51 -10.22
N VAL A 155 -19.85 11.26 -9.71
CA VAL A 155 -21.18 10.76 -9.38
C VAL A 155 -22.19 11.52 -10.22
N PHE A 156 -23.05 10.79 -10.92
CA PHE A 156 -24.12 11.33 -11.75
C PHE A 156 -25.47 10.88 -11.18
N ALA A 157 -26.49 11.71 -11.32
CA ALA A 157 -27.86 11.25 -11.12
C ALA A 157 -28.14 10.12 -12.12
N ALA A 158 -28.62 8.98 -11.63
CA ALA A 158 -28.96 7.85 -12.47
C ALA A 158 -30.06 8.25 -13.46
N SER A 159 -29.90 7.82 -14.72
CA SER A 159 -30.93 8.03 -15.73
C SER A 159 -31.13 6.77 -16.55
N GLY A 160 -32.40 6.35 -16.72
CA GLY A 160 -32.75 5.18 -17.53
C GLY A 160 -32.15 3.86 -17.02
N THR A 161 -31.65 3.06 -17.94
CA THR A 161 -31.09 1.73 -17.67
C THR A 161 -29.73 1.85 -16.98
N GLU A 162 -29.47 0.95 -16.03
CA GLU A 162 -28.15 0.84 -15.39
C GLU A 162 -27.05 0.56 -16.43
N PRO A 163 -25.96 1.34 -16.45
CA PRO A 163 -24.81 1.07 -17.30
C PRO A 163 -24.15 -0.28 -16.95
N ALA A 164 -23.43 -0.86 -17.91
CA ALA A 164 -22.54 -1.98 -17.62
C ALA A 164 -21.26 -1.46 -16.96
N ILE A 165 -20.64 -2.28 -16.09
CA ILE A 165 -19.34 -1.93 -15.49
C ILE A 165 -18.32 -1.64 -16.61
N GLY A 166 -17.63 -0.52 -16.49
CA GLY A 166 -16.67 -0.03 -17.47
C GLY A 166 -17.26 0.82 -18.61
N ASP A 167 -18.58 0.99 -18.66
CA ASP A 167 -19.21 1.93 -19.60
C ASP A 167 -18.68 3.36 -19.38
N PRO A 168 -18.53 4.14 -20.47
CA PRO A 168 -17.94 5.49 -20.40
C PRO A 168 -18.83 6.45 -19.59
N LEU A 169 -18.24 7.56 -19.15
CA LEU A 169 -18.97 8.68 -18.55
C LEU A 169 -20.17 9.09 -19.43
N PRO A 170 -21.34 9.36 -18.81
CA PRO A 170 -22.46 9.92 -19.54
C PRO A 170 -22.09 11.36 -19.97
N GLY A 171 -22.74 11.85 -21.03
CA GLY A 171 -22.66 13.27 -21.34
C GLY A 171 -23.30 14.11 -20.23
N GLY A 172 -22.71 15.26 -19.91
CA GLY A 172 -23.23 16.17 -18.88
C GLY A 172 -22.15 16.62 -17.89
N VAL A 173 -22.59 17.19 -16.78
CA VAL A 173 -21.73 17.59 -15.66
C VAL A 173 -22.02 16.64 -14.51
N ALA A 174 -20.97 16.07 -13.91
CA ALA A 174 -21.11 15.25 -12.72
C ALA A 174 -21.74 16.08 -11.59
N VAL A 175 -22.63 15.45 -10.82
CA VAL A 175 -23.27 16.08 -9.67
C VAL A 175 -22.26 16.23 -8.54
N PHE A 176 -21.46 15.21 -8.32
CA PHE A 176 -20.28 15.27 -7.46
C PHE A 176 -19.05 14.85 -8.25
N GLN A 177 -17.96 15.60 -8.10
CA GLN A 177 -16.69 15.23 -8.70
C GLN A 177 -15.58 15.59 -7.73
N GLN A 178 -14.75 14.61 -7.42
CA GLN A 178 -13.64 14.79 -6.49
C GLN A 178 -12.45 13.93 -6.89
N PRO A 179 -11.23 14.49 -6.90
CA PRO A 179 -10.05 13.66 -6.94
C PRO A 179 -10.00 12.80 -5.66
N ILE A 180 -9.54 11.58 -5.85
CA ILE A 180 -9.20 10.63 -4.82
C ILE A 180 -7.95 11.16 -4.11
N GLY A 181 -8.08 11.47 -2.83
CA GLY A 181 -6.95 11.83 -1.96
C GLY A 181 -6.57 10.67 -1.05
N GLU A 182 -5.35 10.69 -0.51
CA GLU A 182 -4.96 9.76 0.55
C GLU A 182 -5.86 9.97 1.78
N LEU A 183 -6.38 8.88 2.34
CA LEU A 183 -7.26 8.93 3.50
C LEU A 183 -6.50 9.33 4.77
N PHE A 184 -5.22 8.97 4.82
CA PHE A 184 -4.31 9.21 5.93
C PHE A 184 -3.10 9.98 5.42
N ALA A 185 -2.54 10.83 6.27
CA ALA A 185 -1.28 11.47 5.96
C ALA A 185 -0.19 10.39 5.91
N ARG A 186 0.73 10.48 4.93
CA ARG A 186 1.84 9.53 4.89
C ARG A 186 2.67 9.65 6.17
N GLY A 187 2.81 8.54 6.89
CA GLY A 187 3.40 8.51 8.22
C GLY A 187 2.41 8.20 9.35
N ASP A 188 1.09 8.32 9.12
CA ASP A 188 0.02 7.89 10.06
C ASP A 188 -0.20 6.37 9.88
N VAL A 189 0.66 5.57 10.51
CA VAL A 189 0.65 4.11 10.38
C VAL A 189 -0.43 3.49 11.25
N ASN A 190 -0.66 4.03 12.44
CA ASN A 190 -1.65 3.50 13.37
C ASN A 190 -3.10 3.87 12.98
N GLN A 191 -3.27 4.77 12.00
CA GLN A 191 -4.54 5.21 11.42
C GLN A 191 -5.44 5.96 12.41
N ASP A 192 -4.85 6.68 13.35
CA ASP A 192 -5.58 7.47 14.34
C ASP A 192 -5.91 8.89 13.84
N GLY A 193 -5.42 9.25 12.64
CA GLY A 193 -5.64 10.54 11.99
C GLY A 193 -4.54 11.57 12.29
N LYS A 194 -3.43 11.14 12.90
CA LYS A 194 -2.26 11.96 13.20
C LYS A 194 -1.01 11.25 12.72
N VAL A 195 0.00 12.05 12.40
CA VAL A 195 1.39 11.57 12.35
C VAL A 195 2.04 12.07 13.63
N ASP A 196 2.33 11.16 14.56
CA ASP A 196 2.89 11.51 15.87
C ASP A 196 3.86 10.44 16.42
N ASP A 197 4.21 10.55 17.71
CA ASP A 197 5.16 9.67 18.38
C ASP A 197 4.72 8.20 18.38
N GLU A 198 3.42 7.91 18.23
CA GLU A 198 2.93 6.53 18.16
C GLU A 198 3.26 5.85 16.83
N ASP A 199 3.50 6.62 15.77
CA ASP A 199 3.87 6.11 14.45
C ASP A 199 5.38 5.95 14.26
N PHE A 200 6.18 6.77 14.95
CA PHE A 200 7.63 6.78 14.82
C PHE A 200 8.30 5.41 14.99
N PRO A 201 7.88 4.51 15.89
CA PRO A 201 8.47 3.18 16.01
C PRO A 201 8.40 2.34 14.73
N PHE A 202 7.39 2.54 13.87
CA PHE A 202 7.27 1.81 12.61
C PHE A 202 8.33 2.25 11.61
N LEU A 203 8.55 3.58 11.50
CA LEU A 203 9.67 4.13 10.75
C LEU A 203 11.01 3.66 11.33
N ALA A 204 11.22 3.85 12.63
CA ALA A 204 12.50 3.58 13.28
C ALA A 204 12.95 2.10 13.21
N ASN A 205 12.01 1.16 13.26
CA ASN A 205 12.31 -0.27 13.15
C ASN A 205 12.65 -0.70 11.71
N GLY A 206 12.12 0.02 10.71
CA GLY A 206 12.43 -0.19 9.30
C GLY A 206 13.60 0.64 8.79
N PHE A 207 14.00 1.71 9.48
CA PHE A 207 14.88 2.71 8.90
C PHE A 207 16.25 2.17 8.46
N ASP A 208 16.46 2.09 7.16
CA ASP A 208 17.65 1.62 6.46
C ASP A 208 18.12 2.67 5.42
N PRO A 209 18.79 3.74 5.88
CA PRO A 209 19.20 4.83 5.00
C PRO A 209 20.33 4.45 4.03
N PHE A 210 20.89 3.23 4.15
CA PHE A 210 21.96 2.73 3.29
C PHE A 210 21.51 1.60 2.37
N HIS A 211 20.25 1.19 2.43
CA HIS A 211 19.67 0.09 1.64
C HIS A 211 20.45 -1.24 1.84
N ALA A 212 20.95 -1.47 3.06
CA ALA A 212 21.69 -2.68 3.44
C ALA A 212 20.77 -3.90 3.67
N LEU A 213 19.50 -3.67 3.99
CA LEU A 213 18.49 -4.71 4.12
C LEU A 213 18.10 -5.20 2.73
N GLN A 214 18.51 -6.44 2.41
CA GLN A 214 18.16 -7.11 1.15
C GLN A 214 16.68 -7.45 1.02
N THR A 215 15.91 -7.31 2.12
CA THR A 215 14.48 -7.53 2.12
C THR A 215 13.80 -6.24 1.72
N GLU A 216 13.01 -6.27 0.65
CA GLU A 216 12.12 -5.18 0.30
C GLU A 216 11.29 -4.80 1.55
N GLN A 217 11.41 -3.54 1.97
CA GLN A 217 10.62 -3.01 3.07
C GLN A 217 9.35 -2.48 2.46
N LEU A 218 8.40 -3.38 2.26
CA LEU A 218 7.19 -3.06 1.56
C LEU A 218 6.22 -2.34 2.50
N GLY A 219 6.00 -1.06 2.21
CA GLY A 219 4.88 -0.28 2.72
C GLY A 219 5.03 0.31 4.14
N PRO A 220 4.00 1.05 4.59
CA PRO A 220 4.10 1.94 5.74
C PRO A 220 4.38 1.23 7.07
N ALA A 221 3.92 -0.01 7.26
CA ALA A 221 4.16 -0.72 8.52
C ALA A 221 5.64 -1.05 8.74
N ASN A 222 6.45 -1.02 7.67
CA ASN A 222 7.90 -1.17 7.69
C ASN A 222 8.63 0.17 7.48
N GLY A 223 7.94 1.30 7.62
CA GLY A 223 8.55 2.62 7.48
C GLY A 223 8.76 3.10 6.04
N ASP A 224 8.27 2.38 5.03
CA ASP A 224 8.25 2.81 3.62
C ASP A 224 6.98 3.63 3.36
N PHE A 225 7.05 4.93 3.68
CA PHE A 225 5.96 5.89 3.51
C PHE A 225 5.90 6.45 2.09
N THR A 226 7.01 6.43 1.36
CA THR A 226 7.08 6.87 -0.04
C THR A 226 6.48 5.84 -1.00
N GLY A 227 6.50 4.56 -0.62
CA GLY A 227 6.02 3.42 -1.40
C GLY A 227 7.04 2.97 -2.45
N ASP A 228 8.34 3.26 -2.24
CA ASP A 228 9.43 2.91 -3.17
C ASP A 228 10.17 1.62 -2.76
N SER A 229 9.59 0.88 -1.82
CA SER A 229 10.09 -0.38 -1.25
C SER A 229 11.34 -0.21 -0.37
N ARG A 230 11.60 1.01 0.12
CA ARG A 230 12.72 1.35 1.01
C ARG A 230 12.18 2.16 2.18
N SER A 231 12.71 1.95 3.38
CA SER A 231 12.50 2.88 4.49
C SER A 231 13.79 3.66 4.71
N ASP A 232 13.88 4.86 4.15
CA ASP A 232 15.09 5.68 4.19
C ASP A 232 14.80 7.14 4.56
N MET A 233 15.77 8.03 4.31
CA MET A 233 15.65 9.44 4.65
C MET A 233 14.47 10.12 3.94
N ALA A 234 14.07 9.66 2.75
CA ALA A 234 12.90 10.19 2.05
C ALA A 234 11.61 9.90 2.83
N ASP A 235 11.50 8.74 3.46
CA ASP A 235 10.37 8.38 4.32
C ASP A 235 10.38 9.20 5.61
N TYR A 236 11.55 9.42 6.21
CA TYR A 236 11.67 10.30 7.36
C TYR A 236 11.30 11.76 7.02
N ASP A 237 11.77 12.29 5.89
CA ASP A 237 11.42 13.64 5.45
C ASP A 237 9.91 13.78 5.24
N LEU A 238 9.28 12.74 4.69
CA LEU A 238 7.83 12.66 4.50
C LEU A 238 7.07 12.57 5.82
N PHE A 239 7.57 11.78 6.76
CA PHE A 239 7.04 11.67 8.13
C PHE A 239 7.07 13.03 8.84
N VAL A 240 8.21 13.72 8.82
CA VAL A 240 8.39 15.06 9.39
C VAL A 240 7.48 16.09 8.71
N ALA A 241 7.33 16.03 7.38
CA ALA A 241 6.48 16.95 6.64
C ALA A 241 4.99 16.81 7.02
N ASN A 242 4.57 15.62 7.44
CA ASN A 242 3.20 15.33 7.85
C ASN A 242 2.99 15.36 9.38
N TRP A 243 4.03 15.65 10.16
CA TRP A 243 3.98 15.67 11.63
C TRP A 243 2.89 16.60 12.16
N THR A 244 2.03 16.07 13.04
CA THR A 244 0.85 16.79 13.53
C THR A 244 0.88 17.09 15.03
N ASP A 245 1.82 16.53 15.79
CA ASP A 245 1.93 16.84 17.21
C ASP A 245 2.51 18.26 17.43
N SER A 246 2.17 18.82 18.59
CA SER A 246 2.63 20.11 19.09
C SER A 246 4.12 20.15 19.44
N GLN A 247 4.75 18.99 19.62
CA GLN A 247 6.20 18.90 19.84
C GLN A 247 6.95 18.84 18.52
N ASP A 248 8.25 19.09 18.56
CA ASP A 248 9.10 18.84 17.39
C ASP A 248 9.12 17.33 17.10
N PRO A 249 9.12 16.92 15.81
CA PRO A 249 9.24 15.52 15.46
C PRO A 249 10.54 14.93 16.02
N PRO A 250 10.56 13.63 16.37
CA PRO A 250 11.78 12.93 16.77
C PRO A 250 12.87 13.13 15.72
N ALA A 251 14.13 13.20 16.18
CA ALA A 251 15.25 13.18 15.25
C ALA A 251 15.19 11.91 14.39
N ALA A 252 15.67 12.01 13.15
CA ALA A 252 15.81 10.87 12.25
C ALA A 252 16.38 9.68 13.02
N PRO A 253 15.80 8.47 12.89
CA PRO A 253 16.37 7.30 13.51
C PRO A 253 17.85 7.28 13.17
N ALA A 254 18.70 7.14 14.19
CA ALA A 254 20.08 6.80 13.88
C ALA A 254 20.00 5.54 13.03
N ALA A 255 20.65 5.54 11.86
CA ALA A 255 20.81 4.31 11.10
C ALA A 255 21.14 3.23 12.12
N THR A 256 20.30 2.18 12.26
CA THR A 256 20.69 1.02 13.04
C THR A 256 22.06 0.70 12.52
N ALA A 257 23.07 0.87 13.36
CA ALA A 257 24.40 1.09 12.85
C ALA A 257 24.87 -0.21 12.23
N PHE A 258 24.57 -0.40 10.94
CA PHE A 258 25.37 -1.16 10.03
C PHE A 258 26.70 -0.43 10.07
N TRP A 259 27.55 -0.79 11.02
CA TRP A 259 28.94 -0.44 10.85
C TRP A 259 29.34 -1.08 9.56
N ALA A 260 29.83 -0.26 8.64
CA ALA A 260 30.11 -0.74 7.32
C ALA A 260 31.11 -1.92 7.43
N GLY A 261 30.64 -3.16 7.24
CA GLY A 261 31.40 -4.36 7.60
C GLY A 261 30.71 -5.34 8.55
N ASP A 262 29.69 -4.96 9.32
CA ASP A 262 28.85 -5.86 10.13
C ASP A 262 27.71 -6.37 9.23
N VAL A 263 28.03 -7.39 8.45
CA VAL A 263 27.18 -7.93 7.39
C VAL A 263 26.31 -9.09 7.89
N ASP A 264 26.62 -9.67 9.05
CA ASP A 264 25.79 -10.69 9.70
C ASP A 264 24.87 -10.14 10.81
N GLN A 265 25.02 -8.85 11.14
CA GLN A 265 24.18 -8.08 12.05
C GLN A 265 24.25 -8.58 13.49
N ASP A 266 25.38 -9.16 13.90
CA ASP A 266 25.59 -9.59 15.29
C ASP A 266 26.02 -8.45 16.23
N GLY A 267 26.28 -7.27 15.68
CA GLY A 267 26.69 -6.09 16.42
C GLY A 267 28.21 -6.03 16.65
N THR A 268 29.02 -6.73 15.86
CA THR A 268 30.48 -6.63 15.82
C THR A 268 31.03 -6.92 14.42
N VAL A 269 31.92 -6.06 13.89
CA VAL A 269 32.64 -6.38 12.64
C VAL A 269 33.77 -7.37 12.92
N GLY A 270 33.60 -8.62 12.51
CA GLY A 270 34.47 -9.73 12.85
C GLY A 270 34.71 -10.75 11.75
N VAL A 271 35.09 -11.96 12.19
CA VAL A 271 35.46 -13.07 11.29
C VAL A 271 34.23 -13.64 10.59
N ASP A 272 33.09 -13.64 11.26
CA ASP A 272 31.85 -14.18 10.71
C ASP A 272 31.34 -13.27 9.57
N ASP A 273 31.46 -11.95 9.73
CA ASP A 273 31.26 -10.98 8.64
C ASP A 273 32.19 -11.20 7.44
N LEU A 274 33.49 -11.33 7.70
CA LEU A 274 34.47 -11.59 6.66
C LEU A 274 34.14 -12.88 5.90
N GLN A 275 33.63 -13.88 6.59
CA GLN A 275 33.21 -15.12 5.96
C GLN A 275 31.99 -14.90 5.05
N VAL A 276 31.01 -14.09 5.47
CA VAL A 276 29.85 -13.72 4.65
C VAL A 276 30.29 -12.94 3.40
N LEU A 277 31.16 -11.94 3.55
CA LEU A 277 31.69 -11.17 2.41
C LEU A 277 32.50 -12.05 1.46
N LEU A 278 33.41 -12.88 1.97
CA LEU A 278 34.24 -13.76 1.13
C LEU A 278 33.42 -14.81 0.38
N PHE A 279 32.29 -15.24 0.95
CA PHE A 279 31.37 -16.16 0.27
C PHE A 279 30.70 -15.51 -0.95
N ALA A 280 30.42 -14.21 -0.88
CA ALA A 280 29.82 -13.43 -1.96
C ALA A 280 30.86 -12.74 -2.88
N PHE A 281 32.16 -12.85 -2.60
CA PHE A 281 33.20 -12.09 -3.29
C PHE A 281 33.23 -12.35 -4.81
N GLY A 282 33.21 -11.26 -5.58
CA GLY A 282 33.17 -11.26 -7.04
C GLY A 282 31.76 -11.42 -7.62
N THR A 283 30.71 -11.47 -6.80
CA THR A 283 29.32 -11.44 -7.29
C THR A 283 28.88 -9.99 -7.53
N CYS A 284 28.04 -9.79 -8.57
CA CYS A 284 27.48 -8.47 -8.94
C CYS A 284 25.96 -8.52 -8.96
N ALA A 285 25.38 -8.96 -7.85
CA ALA A 285 23.94 -9.02 -7.63
C ALA A 285 23.53 -8.27 -6.35
N GLY A 286 24.41 -7.38 -5.86
CA GLY A 286 24.38 -6.92 -4.47
C GLY A 286 24.64 -8.07 -3.49
N GLY A 287 24.37 -7.85 -2.22
CA GLY A 287 24.56 -8.85 -1.17
C GLY A 287 24.69 -8.19 0.20
N PRO A 288 24.55 -8.93 1.31
CA PRO A 288 25.04 -8.45 2.60
C PRO A 288 26.55 -8.10 2.55
N GLY A 289 27.30 -8.77 1.66
CA GLY A 289 28.72 -8.47 1.41
C GLY A 289 29.00 -7.19 0.60
N ASP A 290 28.00 -6.57 -0.06
CA ASP A 290 28.16 -5.32 -0.83
C ASP A 290 27.97 -4.12 0.10
N VAL A 291 28.90 -3.96 1.05
CA VAL A 291 28.83 -2.92 2.07
C VAL A 291 29.03 -1.51 1.53
N THR A 292 29.42 -1.37 0.26
CA THR A 292 29.52 -0.08 -0.43
C THR A 292 28.28 0.28 -1.25
N GLY A 293 27.35 -0.66 -1.43
CA GLY A 293 26.13 -0.47 -2.22
C GLY A 293 26.41 -0.23 -3.70
N ASN A 294 27.55 -0.67 -4.23
CA ASN A 294 27.98 -0.38 -5.60
C ASN A 294 27.42 -1.40 -6.62
N GLY A 295 26.74 -2.44 -6.14
CA GLY A 295 26.15 -3.52 -6.91
C GLY A 295 27.04 -4.76 -7.02
N CYS A 296 28.30 -4.71 -6.56
CA CYS A 296 29.24 -5.82 -6.57
C CYS A 296 29.95 -5.97 -5.23
N VAL A 297 30.20 -7.22 -4.81
CA VAL A 297 31.06 -7.54 -3.66
C VAL A 297 32.50 -7.65 -4.14
N ASP A 298 33.31 -6.63 -3.89
CA ASP A 298 34.69 -6.55 -4.37
C ASP A 298 35.69 -6.06 -3.32
N LEU A 299 36.86 -5.60 -3.78
CA LEU A 299 37.92 -5.13 -2.89
C LEU A 299 37.56 -3.85 -2.14
N LEU A 300 36.63 -3.04 -2.65
CA LEU A 300 36.14 -1.86 -1.95
C LEU A 300 35.34 -2.28 -0.71
N ASP A 301 34.51 -3.29 -0.83
CA ASP A 301 33.73 -3.84 0.30
C ASP A 301 34.63 -4.45 1.36
N LEU A 302 35.61 -5.26 0.93
CA LEU A 302 36.61 -5.82 1.84
C LEU A 302 37.39 -4.71 2.56
N ASN A 303 37.75 -3.63 1.86
CA ASN A 303 38.47 -2.51 2.45
C ASN A 303 37.61 -1.77 3.47
N VAL A 304 36.32 -1.57 3.19
CA VAL A 304 35.38 -0.98 4.15
C VAL A 304 35.23 -1.86 5.40
N MET A 305 35.08 -3.17 5.23
CA MET A 305 35.02 -4.10 6.36
C MET A 305 36.29 -4.06 7.22
N LEU A 306 37.47 -4.09 6.59
CA LEU A 306 38.74 -4.05 7.33
C LEU A 306 38.97 -2.73 8.06
N LEU A 307 38.45 -1.61 7.53
CA LEU A 307 38.52 -0.31 8.20
C LEU A 307 37.66 -0.24 9.45
N ASN A 308 36.58 -1.04 9.51
CA ASN A 308 35.69 -1.13 10.66
C ASN A 308 35.97 -2.37 11.53
N TRP A 309 37.07 -3.09 11.31
CA TRP A 309 37.36 -4.33 12.03
C TRP A 309 37.38 -4.12 13.56
N GLY A 310 36.56 -4.89 14.28
CA GLY A 310 36.46 -4.85 15.74
C GLY A 310 35.78 -3.60 16.31
N THR A 311 35.02 -2.84 15.51
CA THR A 311 34.19 -1.75 16.02
C THR A 311 32.93 -2.27 16.74
N HIS A 312 32.39 -1.42 17.61
CA HIS A 312 31.18 -1.52 18.45
C HIS A 312 30.29 -0.29 18.22
#